data_AF-A0A0F2M057-F1
#
_entry.id   AF-A0A0F2M057-F1
#
_cell.length_a   1.000
_cell.length_b   1.000
_cell.length_c   1.000
_cell.angle_alpha   90.00
_cell.angle_beta   90.00
_cell.angle_gamma   90.00
#
_symmetry.space_group_name_H-M   'P 1'
#
loop_
_entity.id
_entity.type
_entity.pdbx_description
1 polymer ?
#
loop_
_entity_poly.entity_id
_entity_poly.type
_entity_poly.pdbx_seq_one_letter_code
_entity_poly.pdbx_strand_id
1 'polypeptide(L)'
;MNSLRRIRPAPLGRVVAAAPSRLAACAVDTTSASTGQPRLFAHPFSSAPSLFFAASPHAPLRASSHLEFASSSSSSFPSSSPSTTSKPASKHVPDPIPFVPDVASFLKIIGRNMKQHTSKFPTWEALFTLTSRQLRSLGVEPARDRRYLLRWLNLFREGRFGIGGDFQFVRNGVAELRVYELVDPENPINVKKMVANVPVPPEAPAAAEATEGGGEGEGEGEGPAAAEPVAVDPGYDLNARPVLVRGYKVVGARAIAGPYALPRPQQEGSAVKLTEGMWEHKRGRKIDGGERRQAEVRFKRRVAERRAAREALLHASGL
;
A
#
# COMPACT_ATOMS: atom_id res chain seq x y z
N MET A 1 66.00 39.74 8.07
CA MET A 1 64.68 39.47 8.69
C MET A 1 63.73 40.52 8.11
N ASN A 2 62.71 40.27 7.29
CA ASN A 2 61.86 39.11 7.06
C ASN A 2 61.37 39.14 5.59
N SER A 3 61.17 37.96 5.02
CA SER A 3 61.06 37.71 3.58
C SER A 3 59.63 37.97 3.06
N LEU A 4 59.49 38.81 2.03
CA LEU A 4 58.25 39.04 1.27
C LEU A 4 57.97 37.86 0.35
N ARG A 5 57.08 36.94 0.76
CA ARG A 5 56.54 35.89 -0.11
C ARG A 5 55.41 36.45 -0.98
N ARG A 6 55.71 36.76 -2.24
CA ARG A 6 54.71 36.92 -3.30
C ARG A 6 54.08 35.56 -3.62
N ILE A 7 52.79 35.44 -3.37
CA ILE A 7 51.97 34.29 -3.77
C ILE A 7 51.69 34.42 -5.28
N ARG A 8 52.06 33.40 -6.05
CA ARG A 8 51.72 33.25 -7.47
C ARG A 8 50.27 32.73 -7.60
N PRO A 9 49.44 33.25 -8.50
CA PRO A 9 48.14 32.64 -8.82
C PRO A 9 48.31 31.40 -9.71
N ALA A 10 47.54 30.35 -9.42
CA ALA A 10 47.50 29.10 -10.17
C ALA A 10 46.64 29.22 -11.46
N PRO A 11 46.99 28.54 -12.55
CA PRO A 11 46.25 28.61 -13.81
C PRO A 11 45.00 27.71 -13.84
N LEU A 12 43.97 28.22 -14.52
CA LEU A 12 42.66 27.62 -14.77
C LEU A 12 42.76 26.28 -15.51
N GLY A 13 42.14 25.25 -14.93
CA GLY A 13 41.97 23.93 -15.54
C GLY A 13 40.97 23.97 -16.70
N ARG A 14 41.45 23.47 -17.85
CA ARG A 14 40.79 23.44 -19.16
C ARG A 14 39.71 22.36 -19.20
N VAL A 15 38.48 22.76 -19.54
CA VAL A 15 37.34 21.88 -19.86
C VAL A 15 37.63 21.16 -21.18
N VAL A 16 37.63 19.83 -21.18
CA VAL A 16 37.64 19.00 -22.40
C VAL A 16 36.26 18.40 -22.59
N ALA A 17 35.57 18.88 -23.61
CA ALA A 17 34.31 18.35 -24.11
C ALA A 17 34.53 16.99 -24.79
N ALA A 18 33.72 15.99 -24.44
CA ALA A 18 33.65 14.71 -25.15
C ALA A 18 32.37 14.71 -26.00
N ALA A 19 32.55 14.73 -27.32
CA ALA A 19 31.49 14.49 -28.31
C ALA A 19 31.49 13.00 -28.74
N PRO A 20 30.33 12.46 -29.17
CA PRO A 20 30.15 11.02 -29.41
C PRO A 20 30.46 10.62 -30.86
N SER A 21 31.23 9.53 -31.04
CA SER A 21 31.48 8.91 -32.34
C SER A 21 30.50 7.77 -32.62
N ARG A 22 29.88 7.88 -33.79
CA ARG A 22 28.93 7.00 -34.45
C ARG A 22 29.62 5.85 -35.21
N LEU A 23 28.83 4.81 -35.46
CA LEU A 23 28.81 3.91 -36.62
C LEU A 23 29.93 2.86 -36.77
N ALA A 24 29.53 1.58 -36.81
CA ALA A 24 29.79 0.71 -37.96
C ALA A 24 28.87 -0.53 -37.92
N ALA A 25 28.06 -0.68 -38.96
CA ALA A 25 27.40 -1.92 -39.34
C ALA A 25 28.29 -2.66 -40.33
N CYS A 26 28.42 -3.98 -40.20
CA CYS A 26 28.80 -4.89 -41.28
C CYS A 26 28.07 -6.22 -41.10
N ALA A 27 27.21 -6.54 -42.06
CA ALA A 27 26.71 -7.88 -42.34
C ALA A 27 27.73 -8.62 -43.22
N VAL A 28 27.79 -9.96 -43.12
CA VAL A 28 27.95 -10.89 -44.27
C VAL A 28 27.63 -12.32 -43.86
N ASP A 29 26.96 -13.00 -44.79
CA ASP A 29 26.36 -14.33 -44.75
C ASP A 29 27.33 -15.50 -45.04
N THR A 30 26.78 -16.70 -44.82
CA THR A 30 26.82 -17.93 -45.68
C THR A 30 27.72 -19.13 -45.31
N THR A 31 27.05 -20.31 -45.21
CA THR A 31 27.48 -21.71 -45.56
C THR A 31 28.57 -22.38 -44.68
N SER A 32 28.61 -23.70 -44.39
CA SER A 32 28.02 -24.93 -44.94
C SER A 32 28.10 -26.10 -43.91
N ALA A 33 27.42 -27.21 -44.22
CA ALA A 33 27.14 -28.44 -43.48
C ALA A 33 28.32 -29.39 -43.18
N SER A 34 28.11 -30.36 -42.25
CA SER A 34 28.49 -31.80 -42.36
C SER A 34 28.17 -32.55 -41.04
N THR A 35 27.16 -33.43 -41.00
CA THR A 35 27.24 -34.92 -41.02
C THR A 35 27.70 -35.58 -39.71
N GLY A 36 26.84 -36.43 -39.12
CA GLY A 36 27.23 -37.37 -38.06
C GLY A 36 26.03 -38.01 -37.33
N GLN A 37 25.62 -39.18 -37.81
CA GLN A 37 24.42 -39.95 -37.45
C GLN A 37 24.39 -40.62 -36.05
N PRO A 38 23.24 -41.19 -35.63
CA PRO A 38 22.92 -41.58 -34.26
C PRO A 38 23.24 -43.05 -33.93
N ARG A 39 23.35 -43.37 -32.64
CA ARG A 39 23.35 -44.77 -32.16
C ARG A 39 22.07 -45.12 -31.40
N LEU A 40 21.35 -46.03 -32.03
CA LEU A 40 20.32 -46.90 -31.47
C LEU A 40 20.94 -47.82 -30.41
N PHE A 41 20.22 -48.03 -29.31
CA PHE A 41 20.23 -49.32 -28.61
C PHE A 41 18.80 -49.63 -28.15
N ALA A 42 18.21 -50.58 -28.85
CA ALA A 42 17.01 -51.29 -28.45
C ALA A 42 17.43 -52.55 -27.70
N HIS A 43 16.75 -52.89 -26.61
CA HIS A 43 16.59 -54.28 -26.17
C HIS A 43 15.20 -54.49 -25.55
N PRO A 44 14.68 -55.74 -25.60
CA PRO A 44 13.26 -56.01 -25.79
C PRO A 44 12.66 -56.94 -24.71
N PHE A 45 11.39 -57.35 -24.92
CA PHE A 45 10.67 -58.43 -24.22
C PHE A 45 10.26 -58.12 -22.77
N SER A 46 9.09 -58.48 -22.22
CA SER A 46 7.98 -59.36 -22.62
C SER A 46 6.85 -59.23 -21.56
N SER A 47 5.65 -59.69 -21.92
CA SER A 47 4.65 -60.32 -21.03
C SER A 47 3.41 -59.51 -20.58
N ALA A 48 2.39 -59.62 -21.45
CA ALA A 48 1.00 -60.04 -21.18
C ALA A 48 0.01 -59.17 -20.36
N PRO A 49 -1.24 -59.00 -20.87
CA PRO A 49 -2.37 -58.47 -20.12
C PRO A 49 -3.24 -59.59 -19.53
N SER A 50 -3.56 -59.53 -18.24
CA SER A 50 -4.58 -60.42 -17.64
C SER A 50 -5.92 -59.71 -17.55
N LEU A 51 -6.81 -60.07 -18.47
CA LEU A 51 -8.25 -59.97 -18.29
C LEU A 51 -8.68 -61.08 -17.33
N PHE A 52 -9.29 -60.72 -16.20
CA PHE A 52 -10.18 -61.64 -15.49
C PHE A 52 -11.57 -61.03 -15.37
N PHE A 53 -12.47 -61.74 -16.04
CA PHE A 53 -13.91 -61.65 -15.99
C PHE A 53 -14.37 -62.24 -14.65
N ALA A 54 -15.19 -61.52 -13.89
CA ALA A 54 -16.04 -62.14 -12.86
C ALA A 54 -17.39 -61.41 -12.86
N ALA A 55 -18.35 -62.05 -13.51
CA ALA A 55 -19.75 -61.69 -13.50
C ALA A 55 -20.46 -62.23 -12.24
N SER A 56 -21.65 -61.64 -12.02
CA SER A 56 -22.85 -62.20 -11.35
C SER A 56 -23.01 -62.06 -9.83
N PRO A 57 -24.26 -62.09 -9.29
CA PRO A 57 -25.57 -61.76 -9.87
C PRO A 57 -26.45 -60.85 -8.97
N HIS A 58 -27.62 -60.54 -9.52
CA HIS A 58 -28.76 -59.81 -8.98
C HIS A 58 -29.43 -60.40 -7.70
N ALA A 59 -30.06 -59.47 -6.95
CA ALA A 59 -31.38 -59.57 -6.29
C ALA A 59 -31.51 -60.41 -4.98
N PRO A 60 -32.51 -60.17 -4.09
CA PRO A 60 -33.78 -59.46 -4.35
C PRO A 60 -34.23 -58.40 -3.33
N LEU A 61 -35.22 -57.66 -3.82
CA LEU A 61 -36.19 -56.83 -3.11
C LEU A 61 -36.81 -57.59 -1.92
N ARG A 62 -36.94 -56.92 -0.77
CA ARG A 62 -37.91 -57.30 0.26
C ARG A 62 -38.84 -56.12 0.52
N ALA A 63 -40.09 -56.33 0.14
CA ALA A 63 -41.20 -55.43 0.40
C ALA A 63 -41.58 -55.43 1.89
N SER A 64 -42.00 -54.24 2.32
CA SER A 64 -43.05 -53.88 3.29
C SER A 64 -43.40 -54.85 4.41
N SER A 65 -43.32 -54.36 5.66
CA SER A 65 -44.49 -53.89 6.43
C SER A 65 -44.19 -53.92 7.94
N HIS A 66 -44.16 -52.76 8.60
CA HIS A 66 -44.98 -52.53 9.80
C HIS A 66 -44.97 -51.04 10.16
N LEU A 67 -46.17 -50.47 10.23
CA LEU A 67 -46.46 -49.28 10.99
C LEU A 67 -46.16 -49.60 12.46
N GLU A 68 -45.25 -48.85 13.09
CA GLU A 68 -45.37 -48.55 14.51
C GLU A 68 -45.04 -47.08 14.76
N PHE A 69 -46.11 -46.41 15.15
CA PHE A 69 -46.19 -45.12 15.80
C PHE A 69 -45.38 -45.16 17.10
N ALA A 70 -44.16 -44.61 17.08
CA ALA A 70 -43.37 -44.40 18.28
C ALA A 70 -43.23 -42.89 18.53
N SER A 71 -43.81 -42.50 19.66
CA SER A 71 -43.88 -41.19 20.28
C SER A 71 -42.70 -40.25 20.03
N SER A 72 -43.07 -39.01 19.67
CA SER A 72 -42.29 -37.79 19.83
C SER A 72 -41.57 -37.77 21.16
N SER A 73 -40.29 -38.16 21.16
CA SER A 73 -39.36 -37.85 22.23
C SER A 73 -38.74 -36.52 21.86
N SER A 74 -39.25 -35.45 22.47
CA SER A 74 -38.66 -34.12 22.43
C SER A 74 -37.22 -34.18 22.93
N SER A 75 -36.26 -34.26 22.03
CA SER A 75 -34.85 -34.04 22.36
C SER A 75 -34.67 -32.55 22.64
N SER A 76 -34.81 -32.19 23.91
CA SER A 76 -34.42 -30.89 24.45
C SER A 76 -32.92 -30.73 24.28
N PHE A 77 -32.49 -30.11 23.18
CA PHE A 77 -31.10 -29.66 23.06
C PHE A 77 -30.85 -28.59 24.13
N PRO A 78 -29.88 -28.78 25.05
CA PRO A 78 -29.45 -27.68 25.88
C PRO A 78 -28.80 -26.63 24.97
N SER A 79 -29.51 -25.52 24.76
CA SER A 79 -28.94 -24.29 24.23
C SER A 79 -27.96 -23.75 25.28
N SER A 80 -26.75 -24.29 25.31
CA SER A 80 -25.61 -23.62 25.92
C SER A 80 -25.20 -22.48 25.00
N SER A 81 -25.96 -21.40 25.05
CA SER A 81 -25.50 -20.10 24.57
C SER A 81 -24.41 -19.65 25.53
N PRO A 82 -23.14 -19.53 25.12
CA PRO A 82 -22.17 -18.83 25.95
C PRO A 82 -22.59 -17.36 25.95
N SER A 83 -23.30 -16.95 27.01
CA SER A 83 -23.46 -15.54 27.34
C SER A 83 -22.10 -15.03 27.80
N THR A 84 -21.20 -14.78 26.85
CA THR A 84 -20.15 -13.79 27.06
C THR A 84 -20.87 -12.45 27.16
N THR A 85 -21.31 -12.12 28.36
CA THR A 85 -21.63 -10.76 28.78
C THR A 85 -20.34 -9.96 28.73
N SER A 86 -19.92 -9.58 27.52
CA SER A 86 -18.94 -8.52 27.34
C SER A 86 -19.58 -7.27 27.93
N LYS A 87 -19.06 -6.81 29.07
CA LYS A 87 -19.34 -5.50 29.65
C LYS A 87 -19.45 -4.49 28.50
N PRO A 88 -20.56 -3.74 28.35
CA PRO A 88 -20.62 -2.72 27.32
C PRO A 88 -19.53 -1.71 27.65
N ALA A 89 -18.45 -1.72 26.85
CA ALA A 89 -17.42 -0.72 26.96
C ALA A 89 -18.12 0.64 26.93
N SER A 90 -17.94 1.44 27.98
CA SER A 90 -18.45 2.82 27.99
C SER A 90 -17.99 3.48 26.70
N LYS A 91 -18.88 4.25 26.06
CA LYS A 91 -18.61 4.90 24.76
C LYS A 91 -17.67 6.09 24.94
N HIS A 92 -16.47 5.83 25.47
CA HIS A 92 -15.42 6.83 25.55
C HIS A 92 -15.04 7.25 24.13
N VAL A 93 -14.89 8.56 23.94
CA VAL A 93 -14.38 9.13 22.70
C VAL A 93 -12.86 9.12 22.83
N PRO A 94 -12.13 8.39 21.98
CA PRO A 94 -10.67 8.36 22.03
C PRO A 94 -10.09 9.69 21.55
N ASP A 95 -8.98 10.10 22.17
CA ASP A 95 -8.26 11.30 21.75
C ASP A 95 -7.71 11.14 20.33
N PRO A 96 -7.63 12.23 19.54
CA PRO A 96 -7.05 12.20 18.20
C PRO A 96 -5.56 11.85 18.26
N ILE A 97 -5.07 11.17 17.22
CA ILE A 97 -3.66 10.79 17.10
C ILE A 97 -2.95 11.89 16.31
N PRO A 98 -1.69 12.24 16.59
CA PRO A 98 -0.95 13.24 15.80
C PRO A 98 -0.87 12.90 14.30
N PHE A 99 -0.85 11.61 13.93
CA PHE A 99 -0.93 11.18 12.54
C PHE A 99 -2.33 11.35 11.91
N VAL A 100 -3.38 11.39 12.72
CA VAL A 100 -4.78 11.55 12.31
C VAL A 100 -5.46 12.61 13.19
N PRO A 101 -5.14 13.90 12.98
CA PRO A 101 -5.58 14.97 13.88
C PRO A 101 -7.07 15.31 13.69
N ASP A 102 -7.61 15.13 12.49
CA ASP A 102 -8.96 15.56 12.11
C ASP A 102 -9.81 14.43 11.49
N VAL A 103 -11.12 14.68 11.42
CA VAL A 103 -12.09 13.74 10.85
C VAL A 103 -11.83 13.50 9.36
N ALA A 104 -11.43 14.53 8.61
CA ALA A 104 -11.17 14.39 7.18
C ALA A 104 -9.96 13.48 6.92
N SER A 105 -8.89 13.62 7.71
CA SER A 105 -7.74 12.71 7.68
C SER A 105 -8.14 11.28 8.00
N PHE A 106 -8.97 11.04 9.03
CA PHE A 106 -9.43 9.70 9.37
C PHE A 106 -10.21 9.05 8.22
N LEU A 107 -11.20 9.76 7.67
CA LEU A 107 -12.03 9.26 6.57
C LEU A 107 -11.22 9.04 5.28
N LYS A 108 -10.17 9.84 5.05
CA LYS A 108 -9.23 9.65 3.94
C LYS A 108 -8.38 8.37 4.13
N ILE A 109 -7.85 8.15 5.32
CA ILE A 109 -6.99 6.99 5.63
C ILE A 109 -7.73 5.66 5.49
N ILE A 110 -8.98 5.57 5.98
CA ILE A 110 -9.77 4.33 5.90
C ILE A 110 -10.23 3.99 4.47
N GLY A 111 -10.16 4.96 3.54
CA GLY A 111 -10.43 4.80 2.12
C GLY A 111 -11.91 4.60 1.78
N ARG A 112 -12.19 3.79 0.75
CA ARG A 112 -13.56 3.48 0.27
C ARG A 112 -14.44 4.68 -0.03
N ASN A 113 -13.87 5.77 -0.54
CA ASN A 113 -14.57 7.01 -0.84
C ASN A 113 -15.29 7.66 0.37
N MET A 114 -14.89 7.35 1.61
CA MET A 114 -15.52 7.93 2.82
C MET A 114 -15.29 9.44 2.96
N LYS A 115 -14.30 9.98 2.25
CA LYS A 115 -14.04 11.43 2.13
C LYS A 115 -15.25 12.26 1.66
N GLN A 116 -16.21 11.63 0.98
CA GLN A 116 -17.44 12.29 0.53
C GLN A 116 -18.36 12.69 1.70
N HIS A 117 -18.19 12.07 2.87
CA HIS A 117 -19.04 12.27 4.02
C HIS A 117 -18.43 13.21 5.07
N THR A 118 -17.26 13.82 4.80
CA THR A 118 -16.58 14.71 5.74
C THR A 118 -17.47 15.86 6.20
N SER A 119 -18.21 16.51 5.30
CA SER A 119 -19.10 17.63 5.64
C SER A 119 -20.24 17.27 6.59
N LYS A 120 -20.52 15.98 6.79
CA LYS A 120 -21.58 15.49 7.69
C LYS A 120 -21.10 15.37 9.14
N PHE A 121 -19.79 15.44 9.36
CA PHE A 121 -19.15 15.27 10.66
C PHE A 121 -18.37 16.54 11.02
N PRO A 122 -18.99 17.49 11.74
CA PRO A 122 -18.31 18.74 12.10
C PRO A 122 -17.25 18.53 13.19
N THR A 123 -17.46 17.58 14.11
CA THR A 123 -16.57 17.36 15.25
C THR A 123 -16.10 15.91 15.35
N TRP A 124 -14.92 15.73 15.95
CA TRP A 124 -14.35 14.40 16.24
C TRP A 124 -15.27 13.59 17.16
N GLU A 125 -15.83 14.22 18.19
CA GLU A 125 -16.76 13.57 19.12
C GLU A 125 -18.04 13.08 18.45
N ALA A 126 -18.59 13.85 17.50
CA ALA A 126 -19.76 13.44 16.74
C ALA A 126 -19.48 12.14 15.96
N LEU A 127 -18.30 12.02 15.35
CA LEU A 127 -17.91 10.82 14.60
C LEU A 127 -18.00 9.55 15.46
N PHE A 128 -17.49 9.59 16.70
CA PHE A 128 -17.48 8.42 17.59
C PHE A 128 -18.82 8.19 18.31
N THR A 129 -19.63 9.23 18.49
CA THR A 129 -20.89 9.13 19.23
C THR A 129 -22.05 8.63 18.38
N LEU A 130 -22.05 8.95 17.08
CA LEU A 130 -23.15 8.67 16.17
C LEU A 130 -23.45 7.17 16.02
N THR A 131 -24.73 6.84 16.08
CA THR A 131 -25.23 5.47 15.94
C THR A 131 -25.52 5.10 14.48
N SER A 132 -25.69 3.80 14.21
CA SER A 132 -26.01 3.30 12.87
C SER A 132 -27.32 3.84 12.28
N ARG A 133 -28.30 4.21 13.11
CA ARG A 133 -29.56 4.83 12.66
C ARG A 133 -29.31 6.29 12.26
N GLN A 134 -28.63 7.05 13.10
CA GLN A 134 -28.29 8.45 12.84
C GLN A 134 -27.40 8.59 11.60
N LEU A 135 -26.39 7.72 11.43
CA LEU A 135 -25.57 7.69 10.22
C LEU A 135 -26.38 7.42 8.94
N ARG A 136 -27.46 6.64 9.03
CA ARG A 136 -28.40 6.45 7.91
C ARG A 136 -29.14 7.74 7.62
N SER A 137 -29.69 8.40 8.64
CA SER A 137 -30.42 9.66 8.49
C SER A 137 -29.55 10.79 7.91
N LEU A 138 -28.25 10.83 8.26
CA LEU A 138 -27.28 11.75 7.67
C LEU A 138 -26.90 11.39 6.22
N GLY A 139 -27.39 10.26 5.69
CA GLY A 139 -27.14 9.82 4.31
C GLY A 139 -25.77 9.16 4.11
N VAL A 140 -25.18 8.55 5.14
CA VAL A 140 -24.02 7.65 4.95
C VAL A 140 -24.57 6.32 4.43
N GLU A 141 -24.69 6.26 3.11
CA GLU A 141 -25.18 5.14 2.32
C GLU A 141 -24.13 4.77 1.27
N PRO A 142 -23.91 3.48 0.96
CA PRO A 142 -24.68 2.28 1.29
C PRO A 142 -24.50 1.72 2.71
N ALA A 143 -25.39 0.80 3.12
CA ALA A 143 -25.32 0.16 4.45
C ALA A 143 -23.98 -0.54 4.76
N ARG A 144 -23.28 -1.03 3.73
CA ARG A 144 -21.96 -1.67 3.86
C ARG A 144 -20.89 -0.67 4.31
N ASP A 145 -20.98 0.55 3.85
CA ASP A 145 -20.03 1.63 4.12
C ASP A 145 -20.22 2.15 5.55
N ARG A 146 -21.47 2.30 5.97
CA ARG A 146 -21.83 2.57 7.37
C ARG A 146 -21.34 1.50 8.36
N ARG A 147 -21.51 0.21 8.04
CA ARG A 147 -20.99 -0.90 8.87
C ARG A 147 -19.46 -0.89 8.92
N TYR A 148 -18.82 -0.55 7.81
CA TYR A 148 -17.36 -0.45 7.73
C TYR A 148 -16.82 0.69 8.59
N LEU A 149 -17.43 1.87 8.55
CA LEU A 149 -17.07 3.00 9.40
C LEU A 149 -17.18 2.63 10.88
N LEU A 150 -18.32 2.08 11.31
CA LEU A 150 -18.53 1.68 12.70
C LEU A 150 -17.51 0.64 13.17
N ARG A 151 -17.13 -0.31 12.31
CA ARG A 151 -16.06 -1.26 12.62
C ARG A 151 -14.72 -0.56 12.85
N TRP A 152 -14.37 0.40 12.00
CA TRP A 152 -13.13 1.18 12.15
C TRP A 152 -13.13 2.06 13.41
N LEU A 153 -14.26 2.68 13.75
CA LEU A 153 -14.38 3.45 14.99
C LEU A 153 -14.20 2.57 16.23
N ASN A 154 -14.72 1.34 16.23
CA ASN A 154 -14.48 0.39 17.31
C ASN A 154 -13.00 -0.05 17.38
N LEU A 155 -12.37 -0.33 16.23
CA LEU A 155 -10.93 -0.65 16.19
C LEU A 155 -10.07 0.50 16.73
N PHE A 156 -10.45 1.74 16.42
CA PHE A 156 -9.76 2.92 16.92
C PHE A 156 -9.90 3.07 18.44
N ARG A 157 -11.10 2.81 18.99
CA ARG A 157 -11.32 2.76 20.45
C ARG A 157 -10.49 1.69 21.15
N GLU A 158 -10.29 0.55 20.50
CA GLU A 158 -9.45 -0.54 21.00
C GLU A 158 -7.94 -0.23 20.90
N GLY A 159 -7.56 0.93 20.35
CA GLY A 159 -6.15 1.25 20.09
C GLY A 159 -5.52 0.41 18.97
N ARG A 160 -6.35 -0.29 18.19
CA ARG A 160 -5.90 -1.16 17.09
C ARG A 160 -5.82 -0.36 15.81
N PHE A 161 -4.79 0.48 15.75
CA PHE A 161 -4.52 1.32 14.60
C PHE A 161 -3.90 0.53 13.45
N GLY A 162 -4.00 1.08 12.24
CA GLY A 162 -3.26 0.57 11.10
C GLY A 162 -1.81 1.04 11.11
N ILE A 163 -1.16 0.92 9.94
CA ILE A 163 0.22 1.39 9.78
C ILE A 163 0.34 2.88 10.16
N GLY A 164 1.32 3.23 10.99
CA GLY A 164 1.56 4.62 11.39
C GLY A 164 0.65 5.16 12.50
N GLY A 165 -0.18 4.34 13.13
CA GLY A 165 -0.91 4.75 14.34
C GLY A 165 -0.02 5.10 15.53
N ASP A 166 1.20 4.56 15.57
CA ASP A 166 2.18 4.79 16.65
C ASP A 166 3.01 6.07 16.43
N PHE A 167 2.83 6.78 15.32
CA PHE A 167 3.64 7.95 15.00
C PHE A 167 3.27 9.11 15.91
N GLN A 168 4.22 9.59 16.72
CA GLN A 168 4.05 10.78 17.56
C GLN A 168 4.50 12.06 16.84
N PHE A 169 5.63 12.01 16.14
CA PHE A 169 6.17 13.16 15.42
C PHE A 169 5.68 13.14 13.98
N VAL A 170 4.71 13.99 13.66
CA VAL A 170 4.13 14.11 12.32
C VAL A 170 4.06 15.58 11.97
N ARG A 171 4.51 15.94 10.78
CA ARG A 171 4.51 17.32 10.29
C ARG A 171 3.81 17.40 8.95
N ASN A 172 2.80 18.25 8.83
CA ASN A 172 2.03 18.42 7.59
C ASN A 172 1.49 17.07 7.03
N GLY A 173 1.14 16.12 7.91
CA GLY A 173 0.71 14.77 7.52
C GLY A 173 1.83 13.86 7.00
N VAL A 174 3.10 14.21 7.25
CA VAL A 174 4.29 13.42 6.91
C VAL A 174 5.03 13.02 8.18
N ALA A 175 5.26 11.72 8.35
CA ALA A 175 6.08 11.17 9.42
C ALA A 175 7.46 10.79 8.86
N GLU A 176 8.51 11.04 9.63
CA GLU A 176 9.89 10.79 9.20
C GLU A 176 10.52 9.66 10.00
N LEU A 177 10.94 8.63 9.29
CA LEU A 177 11.50 7.42 9.86
C LEU A 177 13.01 7.38 9.64
N ARG A 178 13.75 7.11 10.71
CA ARG A 178 15.19 6.86 10.66
C ARG A 178 15.53 5.52 11.28
N VAL A 179 16.67 4.98 10.87
CA VAL A 179 17.23 3.77 11.49
C VAL A 179 17.86 4.19 12.80
N TYR A 180 17.43 3.55 13.89
CA TYR A 180 18.01 3.72 15.21
C TYR A 180 18.69 2.42 15.61
N GLU A 181 19.94 2.52 16.01
CA GLU A 181 20.72 1.40 16.52
C GLU A 181 20.58 1.37 18.05
N LEU A 182 19.79 0.42 18.55
CA LEU A 182 19.63 0.22 19.98
C LEU A 182 20.68 -0.79 20.44
N VAL A 183 21.58 -0.34 21.31
CA VAL A 183 22.53 -1.21 22.01
C VAL A 183 21.84 -1.75 23.26
N ASP A 184 21.79 -3.07 23.41
CA ASP A 184 21.23 -3.67 24.61
C ASP A 184 22.13 -3.36 25.82
N PRO A 185 21.59 -2.85 26.95
CA PRO A 185 22.41 -2.42 28.09
C PRO A 185 23.13 -3.58 28.77
N GLU A 186 22.60 -4.79 28.64
CA GLU A 186 23.17 -6.01 29.24
C GLU A 186 24.30 -6.61 28.38
N ASN A 187 24.28 -6.39 27.06
CA ASN A 187 25.23 -6.98 26.13
C ASN A 187 25.59 -5.96 25.03
N PRO A 188 26.69 -5.19 25.18
CA PRO A 188 27.04 -4.11 24.25
C PRO A 188 27.41 -4.58 22.84
N ILE A 189 27.56 -5.89 22.63
CA ILE A 189 27.83 -6.51 21.33
C ILE A 189 26.53 -6.65 20.50
N ASN A 190 25.38 -6.76 21.16
CA ASN A 190 24.09 -6.94 20.49
C ASN A 190 23.52 -5.58 20.09
N VAL A 191 23.75 -5.19 18.84
CA VAL A 191 23.18 -3.98 18.24
C VAL A 191 21.93 -4.35 17.47
N LYS A 192 20.76 -3.94 17.97
CA LYS A 192 19.48 -4.15 17.29
C LYS A 192 19.10 -2.91 16.49
N LYS A 193 19.05 -3.05 15.17
CA LYS A 193 18.58 -1.99 14.27
C LYS A 193 17.06 -1.95 14.26
N MET A 194 16.49 -0.83 14.65
CA MET A 194 15.04 -0.59 14.66
C MET A 194 14.70 0.66 13.86
N VAL A 195 13.43 0.79 13.49
CA VAL A 195 12.94 1.99 12.80
C VAL A 195 12.25 2.86 13.83
N ALA A 196 12.69 4.09 13.95
CA ALA A 196 12.12 5.05 14.87
C ALA A 196 11.61 6.29 14.14
N ASN A 197 10.50 6.84 14.62
CA ASN A 197 10.00 8.13 14.20
C ASN A 197 10.81 9.22 14.92
N VAL A 198 11.46 10.08 14.15
CA VAL A 198 12.38 11.11 14.66
C VAL A 198 11.78 12.49 14.45
N PRO A 199 11.84 13.38 15.45
CA PRO A 199 11.46 14.76 15.25
C PRO A 199 12.47 15.44 14.31
N VAL A 200 12.08 15.69 13.06
CA VAL A 200 12.89 16.43 12.11
C VAL A 200 12.74 17.94 12.36
N PRO A 201 13.85 18.67 12.60
CA PRO A 201 13.82 20.13 12.67
C PRO A 201 13.19 20.73 11.42
N PRO A 202 12.52 21.89 11.52
CA PRO A 202 12.02 22.53 10.30
C PRO A 202 13.24 22.77 9.44
N GLU A 203 13.27 22.14 8.27
CA GLU A 203 14.26 22.49 7.26
C GLU A 203 14.11 23.99 7.07
N ALA A 204 15.09 24.76 7.58
CA ALA A 204 15.22 26.16 7.21
C ALA A 204 15.19 26.17 5.68
N PRO A 205 14.39 27.05 5.06
CA PRO A 205 14.15 27.02 3.62
C PRO A 205 15.48 26.97 2.90
N ALA A 206 15.85 25.78 2.41
CA ALA A 206 17.06 25.58 1.65
C ALA A 206 16.81 26.25 0.29
N ALA A 207 17.50 27.37 0.10
CA ALA A 207 17.81 28.00 -1.17
C ALA A 207 16.62 28.18 -2.13
N ALA A 208 16.09 29.40 -2.15
CA ALA A 208 15.48 29.97 -3.35
C ALA A 208 16.35 29.62 -4.56
N GLU A 209 15.77 28.89 -5.52
CA GLU A 209 16.39 28.73 -6.82
C GLU A 209 16.49 30.12 -7.45
N ALA A 210 17.72 30.60 -7.60
CA ALA A 210 18.04 31.76 -8.39
C ALA A 210 17.70 31.44 -9.87
N THR A 211 16.51 31.87 -10.30
CA THR A 211 16.21 32.12 -11.72
C THR A 211 16.11 33.62 -11.91
N GLU A 212 17.23 34.22 -12.28
CA GLU A 212 17.32 35.60 -12.75
C GLU A 212 17.00 35.64 -14.25
N GLY A 213 15.98 36.40 -14.62
CA GLY A 213 15.57 36.61 -16.01
C GLY A 213 14.31 37.48 -16.06
N GLY A 214 14.51 38.79 -16.06
CA GLY A 214 13.51 39.82 -15.84
C GLY A 214 12.42 40.01 -16.90
N GLY A 215 11.42 40.82 -16.52
CA GLY A 215 10.36 41.35 -17.37
C GLY A 215 9.43 42.24 -16.55
N GLU A 216 9.60 43.55 -16.69
CA GLU A 216 8.86 44.61 -16.02
C GLU A 216 7.36 44.60 -16.37
N GLY A 217 6.51 44.82 -15.38
CA GLY A 217 5.06 44.96 -15.52
C GLY A 217 4.46 45.48 -14.23
N GLU A 218 4.30 46.79 -14.15
CA GLU A 218 3.66 47.51 -13.06
C GLU A 218 2.19 47.06 -12.90
N GLY A 219 1.82 46.67 -11.68
CA GLY A 219 0.47 46.30 -11.30
C GLY A 219 0.33 46.34 -9.79
N GLU A 220 -0.31 47.41 -9.30
CA GLU A 220 -0.68 47.60 -7.91
C GLU A 220 -1.65 46.49 -7.46
N GLY A 221 -1.36 45.83 -6.34
CA GLY A 221 -2.29 44.88 -5.73
C GLY A 221 -1.62 43.93 -4.74
N GLU A 222 -1.73 44.29 -3.45
CA GLU A 222 -1.63 43.38 -2.30
C GLU A 222 -0.28 42.69 -2.09
N GLY A 223 0.51 43.25 -1.17
CA GLY A 223 1.75 42.63 -0.71
C GLY A 223 1.51 41.20 -0.22
N PRO A 224 2.42 40.25 -0.50
CA PRO A 224 2.30 38.94 0.10
C PRO A 224 2.45 39.14 1.60
N ALA A 225 1.34 38.95 2.31
CA ALA A 225 1.34 38.77 3.74
C ALA A 225 2.50 37.82 4.07
N ALA A 226 3.45 38.37 4.83
CA ALA A 226 4.55 37.63 5.41
C ALA A 226 4.01 36.28 5.84
N ALA A 227 4.62 35.21 5.31
CA ALA A 227 4.33 33.85 5.73
C ALA A 227 4.32 33.85 7.25
N GLU A 228 3.12 33.72 7.83
CA GLU A 228 3.01 33.63 9.27
C GLU A 228 3.92 32.50 9.71
N PRO A 229 4.78 32.72 10.73
CA PRO A 229 5.61 31.65 11.25
C PRO A 229 4.65 30.54 11.62
N VAL A 230 4.75 29.40 10.91
CA VAL A 230 3.97 28.20 11.19
C VAL A 230 4.10 28.00 12.68
N ALA A 231 3.02 28.28 13.41
CA ALA A 231 2.98 28.20 14.85
C ALA A 231 3.51 26.81 15.20
N VAL A 232 4.69 26.77 15.81
CA VAL A 232 5.28 25.52 16.28
C VAL A 232 4.25 24.94 17.22
N ASP A 233 3.61 23.86 16.79
CA ASP A 233 2.61 23.14 17.58
C ASP A 233 3.21 22.92 18.99
N PRO A 234 2.49 23.23 20.08
CA PRO A 234 3.05 23.33 21.44
C PRO A 234 3.51 21.99 22.05
N GLY A 235 3.69 20.95 21.24
CA GLY A 235 4.24 19.64 21.64
C GLY A 235 5.44 19.17 20.81
N TYR A 236 6.09 20.05 20.02
CA TYR A 236 7.23 19.65 19.19
C TYR A 236 8.57 19.80 19.91
N ASP A 237 8.90 18.82 20.74
CA ASP A 237 10.21 18.74 21.39
C ASP A 237 11.25 18.16 20.42
N LEU A 238 12.14 19.02 19.90
CA LEU A 238 13.26 18.61 19.03
C LEU A 238 14.23 17.63 19.72
N ASN A 239 14.21 17.60 21.04
CA ASN A 239 15.02 16.72 21.88
C ASN A 239 14.25 15.50 22.39
N ALA A 240 13.02 15.28 21.91
CA ALA A 240 12.22 14.15 22.36
C ALA A 240 12.85 12.82 21.96
N ARG A 241 12.68 11.83 22.85
CA ARG A 241 13.16 10.47 22.61
C ARG A 241 12.49 9.91 21.35
N PRO A 242 13.25 9.32 20.40
CA PRO A 242 12.68 8.75 19.20
C PRO A 242 11.74 7.59 19.54
N VAL A 243 10.61 7.52 18.87
CA VAL A 243 9.55 6.54 19.16
C VAL A 243 9.69 5.35 18.24
N LEU A 244 9.77 4.14 18.80
CA LEU A 244 9.87 2.91 18.04
C LEU A 244 8.57 2.63 17.28
N VAL A 245 8.69 2.38 15.98
CA VAL A 245 7.55 2.19 15.10
C VAL A 245 7.34 0.71 14.80
N ARG A 246 6.09 0.25 14.87
CA ARG A 246 5.70 -1.11 14.47
C ARG A 246 5.47 -1.21 12.96
N GLY A 247 5.80 -2.38 12.38
CA GLY A 247 5.47 -2.70 10.98
C GLY A 247 6.50 -2.27 9.93
N TYR A 248 7.61 -1.65 10.34
CA TYR A 248 8.75 -1.34 9.48
C TYR A 248 9.97 -2.14 9.91
N LYS A 249 10.80 -2.53 8.94
CA LYS A 249 12.06 -3.25 9.18
C LYS A 249 13.22 -2.57 8.46
N VAL A 250 14.41 -2.72 9.01
CA VAL A 250 15.64 -2.27 8.36
C VAL A 250 16.11 -3.39 7.42
N VAL A 251 16.49 -3.03 6.20
CA VAL A 251 17.05 -3.93 5.18
C VAL A 251 18.43 -3.40 4.79
N GLY A 252 19.44 -4.27 4.85
CA GLY A 252 20.82 -3.88 4.60
C GLY A 252 21.37 -2.96 5.70
N ALA A 253 22.17 -1.96 5.30
CA ALA A 253 22.84 -1.09 6.25
C ALA A 253 21.89 -0.04 6.88
N ARG A 254 21.12 0.66 6.04
CA ARG A 254 20.34 1.86 6.40
C ARG A 254 18.99 1.99 5.67
N ALA A 255 18.63 1.06 4.78
CA ALA A 255 17.38 1.16 4.04
C ALA A 255 16.21 0.69 4.92
N ILE A 256 15.09 1.40 4.86
CA ILE A 256 13.87 1.05 5.59
C ILE A 256 12.89 0.42 4.61
N ALA A 257 12.46 -0.80 4.90
CA ALA A 257 11.41 -1.48 4.15
C ALA A 257 10.12 -1.51 4.97
N GLY A 258 9.05 -1.00 4.38
CA GLY A 258 7.71 -1.09 4.93
C GLY A 258 6.67 -0.52 3.98
N PRO A 259 5.39 -0.76 4.25
CA PRO A 259 4.31 -0.20 3.44
C PRO A 259 4.35 1.33 3.50
N TYR A 260 4.22 1.98 2.34
CA TYR A 260 4.20 3.45 2.21
C TYR A 260 5.47 4.19 2.68
N ALA A 261 6.58 3.48 2.95
CA ALA A 261 7.88 4.10 3.18
C ALA A 261 8.49 4.57 1.85
N LEU A 262 8.53 5.89 1.63
CA LEU A 262 9.22 6.47 0.49
C LEU A 262 10.64 6.88 0.91
N PRO A 263 11.70 6.38 0.25
CA PRO A 263 13.07 6.79 0.58
C PRO A 263 13.27 8.27 0.26
N ARG A 264 13.98 8.99 1.13
CA ARG A 264 14.37 10.37 0.86
C ARG A 264 15.73 10.39 0.16
N PRO A 265 15.88 11.07 -1.00
CA PRO A 265 17.16 11.11 -1.71
C PRO A 265 18.17 12.07 -1.07
N GLN A 266 17.70 13.16 -0.45
CA GLN A 266 18.57 14.20 0.12
C GLN A 266 18.86 14.01 1.62
N GLN A 267 18.05 13.20 2.33
CA GLN A 267 18.21 12.97 3.77
C GLN A 267 18.16 11.48 4.09
N GLU A 268 18.92 11.07 5.12
CA GLU A 268 18.89 9.71 5.60
C GLU A 268 17.52 9.38 6.24
N GLY A 269 16.88 8.32 5.75
CA GLY A 269 15.62 7.83 6.27
C GLY A 269 14.55 7.62 5.21
N SER A 270 13.32 7.47 5.65
CA SER A 270 12.13 7.30 4.81
C SER A 270 10.99 8.15 5.32
N ALA A 271 10.27 8.80 4.41
CA ALA A 271 9.09 9.59 4.72
C ALA A 271 7.83 8.75 4.47
N VAL A 272 6.88 8.84 5.39
CA VAL A 272 5.55 8.23 5.26
C VAL A 272 4.53 9.35 5.21
N LYS A 273 3.95 9.55 4.03
CA LYS A 273 2.88 10.54 3.81
C LYS A 273 1.52 9.91 4.04
N LEU A 274 0.60 10.67 4.61
CA LEU A 274 -0.81 10.27 4.75
C LEU A 274 -1.44 10.09 3.36
N THR A 275 -1.66 8.84 2.97
CA THR A 275 -2.26 8.45 1.68
C THR A 275 -3.69 7.95 1.84
N GLU A 276 -4.50 8.11 0.79
CA GLU A 276 -5.87 7.60 0.79
C GLU A 276 -5.89 6.07 0.81
N GLY A 277 -6.72 5.49 1.67
CA GLY A 277 -6.88 4.04 1.79
C GLY A 277 -5.67 3.33 2.39
N MET A 278 -4.82 4.04 3.14
CA MET A 278 -3.68 3.45 3.83
C MET A 278 -4.10 2.38 4.86
N TRP A 279 -5.27 2.54 5.48
CA TRP A 279 -5.89 1.53 6.35
C TRP A 279 -7.07 0.83 5.67
N GLU A 280 -7.20 0.91 4.35
CA GLU A 280 -8.34 0.30 3.68
C GLU A 280 -8.25 -1.23 3.64
N HIS A 281 -9.28 -1.89 4.16
CA HIS A 281 -9.52 -3.30 3.82
C HIS A 281 -10.02 -3.39 2.37
N LYS A 282 -9.10 -3.59 1.40
CA LYS A 282 -9.44 -3.62 -0.03
C LYS A 282 -10.48 -4.69 -0.35
N ARG A 283 -11.45 -4.34 -1.19
CA ARG A 283 -12.45 -5.29 -1.69
C ARG A 283 -11.88 -6.04 -2.87
N GLY A 284 -12.02 -7.37 -2.87
CA GLY A 284 -11.73 -8.18 -4.05
C GLY A 284 -12.60 -7.71 -5.23
N ARG A 285 -11.97 -7.49 -6.38
CA ARG A 285 -12.64 -7.24 -7.65
C ARG A 285 -12.37 -8.40 -8.60
N LYS A 286 -13.32 -8.68 -9.48
CA LYS A 286 -13.14 -9.70 -10.52
C LYS A 286 -12.16 -9.16 -11.57
N ILE A 287 -11.12 -9.93 -11.89
CA ILE A 287 -10.19 -9.62 -12.98
C ILE A 287 -10.80 -10.18 -14.27
N ASP A 288 -10.95 -9.34 -15.31
CA ASP A 288 -11.51 -9.72 -16.62
C ASP A 288 -12.85 -10.49 -16.53
N GLY A 289 -13.78 -10.08 -15.66
CA GLY A 289 -15.08 -10.77 -15.49
C GLY A 289 -15.04 -12.00 -14.57
N GLY A 290 -13.87 -12.35 -14.04
CA GLY A 290 -13.64 -13.52 -13.20
C GLY A 290 -13.39 -14.78 -14.02
N GLU A 291 -12.99 -15.86 -13.35
CA GLU A 291 -12.49 -17.10 -13.99
C GLU A 291 -13.41 -17.63 -15.10
N ARG A 292 -14.73 -17.66 -14.86
CA ARG A 292 -15.71 -18.18 -15.84
C ARG A 292 -15.82 -17.36 -17.13
N ARG A 293 -15.69 -16.03 -17.04
CA ARG A 293 -15.92 -15.13 -18.18
C ARG A 293 -14.62 -14.57 -18.76
N GLN A 294 -13.48 -14.88 -18.18
CA GLN A 294 -12.19 -14.31 -18.55
C GLN A 294 -11.83 -14.55 -20.02
N ALA A 295 -11.99 -15.77 -20.52
CA ALA A 295 -11.71 -16.09 -21.92
C ALA A 295 -12.64 -15.33 -22.88
N GLU A 296 -13.93 -15.29 -22.56
CA GLU A 296 -14.95 -14.59 -23.34
C GLU A 296 -14.69 -13.07 -23.37
N VAL A 297 -14.44 -12.45 -22.21
CA VAL A 297 -14.16 -11.02 -22.08
C VAL A 297 -12.89 -10.64 -22.85
N ARG A 298 -11.82 -11.45 -22.74
CA ARG A 298 -10.58 -11.24 -23.49
C ARG A 298 -10.77 -11.41 -24.99
N PHE A 299 -11.56 -12.40 -25.42
CA PHE A 299 -11.86 -12.60 -26.83
C PHE A 299 -12.64 -11.41 -27.40
N LYS A 300 -13.72 -10.98 -26.74
CA LYS A 300 -14.52 -9.81 -27.12
C LYS A 300 -13.67 -8.54 -27.18
N ARG A 301 -12.78 -8.34 -26.20
CA ARG A 301 -11.84 -7.21 -26.19
C ARG A 301 -10.91 -7.25 -27.41
N ARG A 302 -10.28 -8.39 -27.71
CA ARG A 302 -9.41 -8.54 -28.90
C ARG A 302 -10.14 -8.30 -30.22
N VAL A 303 -11.38 -8.76 -30.34
CA VAL A 303 -12.18 -8.53 -31.57
C VAL A 303 -12.52 -7.04 -31.72
N ALA A 304 -12.92 -6.38 -30.63
CA ALA A 304 -13.20 -4.94 -30.64
C ALA A 304 -11.94 -4.13 -30.98
N GLU A 305 -10.79 -4.46 -30.39
CA GLU A 305 -9.50 -3.82 -30.69
C GLU A 305 -9.12 -3.98 -32.17
N ARG A 306 -9.26 -5.18 -32.74
CA ARG A 306 -8.97 -5.41 -34.17
C ARG A 306 -9.90 -4.62 -35.09
N ARG A 307 -11.19 -4.57 -34.74
CA ARG A 307 -12.19 -3.80 -35.50
C ARG A 307 -11.87 -2.31 -35.43
N ALA A 308 -11.63 -1.78 -34.24
CA ALA A 308 -11.26 -0.38 -34.04
C ALA A 308 -9.94 -0.03 -34.74
N ALA A 309 -8.94 -0.91 -34.72
CA ALA A 309 -7.69 -0.68 -35.45
C ALA A 309 -7.91 -0.62 -36.97
N ARG A 310 -8.77 -1.48 -37.51
CA ARG A 310 -9.13 -1.44 -38.94
C ARG A 310 -9.88 -0.16 -39.29
N GLU A 311 -10.87 0.22 -38.49
CA GLU A 311 -11.63 1.47 -38.67
C GLU A 311 -10.72 2.70 -38.53
N ALA A 312 -9.80 2.71 -37.57
CA ALA A 312 -8.81 3.76 -37.40
C ALA A 312 -7.84 3.84 -38.58
N LEU A 313 -7.40 2.71 -39.13
CA LEU A 313 -6.58 2.68 -40.35
C LEU A 313 -7.33 3.19 -41.56
N LEU A 314 -8.60 2.82 -41.73
CA LEU A 314 -9.44 3.33 -42.80
C LEU A 314 -9.59 4.85 -42.70
N HIS A 315 -9.93 5.34 -41.50
CA HIS A 315 -10.03 6.78 -41.22
C HIS A 315 -8.68 7.51 -41.37
N ALA A 316 -7.55 6.87 -41.02
CA ALA A 316 -6.21 7.42 -41.23
C ALA A 316 -5.80 7.41 -42.71
N SER A 317 -6.32 6.47 -43.51
CA SER A 317 -6.11 6.40 -44.95
C SER A 317 -7.04 7.31 -45.76
N GLY A 318 -7.94 8.07 -45.11
CA GLY A 318 -8.77 9.08 -45.75
C GLY A 318 -9.96 8.55 -46.56
N LEU A 319 -10.40 7.31 -46.31
CA LEU A 319 -11.66 6.73 -46.79
C LEU A 319 -12.71 6.73 -45.68
#